data_AF-X1QAJ4-F1
#
_entry.id   AF-X1QAJ4-F1
#
_cell.length_a   1.000
_cell.length_b   1.000
_cell.length_c   1.000
_cell.angle_alpha   90.00
_cell.angle_beta   90.00
_cell.angle_gamma   90.00
#
_symmetry.space_group_name_H-M   'P 1'
#
loop_
_entity.id
_entity.type
_entity.pdbx_description
1 polymer ?
#
loop_
_entity_poly.entity_id
_entity_poly.type
_entity_poly.pdbx_seq_one_letter_code
_entity_poly.pdbx_strand_id
1 'polypeptide(L)'
;MQTGFMRLINGINQAFNVTDGGVTLLLENTAGTRNSMGSTLEDIQHIIEQLSHPESVGVCFDTCHAFAAGYDLRNWDSVEGT
;
A
#
# COMPACT_ATOMS: atom_id res chain seq x y z
N MET A 1 2.91 -10.05 11.51
CA MET A 1 2.42 -8.91 10.72
C MET A 1 3.18 -7.62 11.08
N GLN A 2 3.19 -7.19 12.34
CA GLN A 2 3.92 -5.98 12.78
C GLN A 2 5.42 -5.96 12.40
N THR A 3 6.12 -7.09 12.54
CA THR A 3 7.51 -7.22 12.08
C THR A 3 7.68 -7.04 10.57
N GLY A 4 6.66 -7.40 9.77
CA GLY A 4 6.65 -7.22 8.33
C GLY A 4 6.57 -5.75 7.95
N PHE A 5 5.62 -5.01 8.52
CA PHE A 5 5.49 -3.57 8.29
C PHE A 5 6.77 -2.82 8.65
N MET A 6 7.33 -3.09 9.83
CA MET A 6 8.60 -2.46 10.24
C MET A 6 9.73 -2.71 9.25
N ARG A 7 9.85 -3.94 8.74
CA ARG A 7 10.89 -4.28 7.74
C ARG A 7 10.66 -3.56 6.41
N LEU A 8 9.40 -3.50 5.97
CA LEU A 8 9.02 -2.82 4.73
C LEU A 8 9.28 -1.31 4.82
N ILE A 9 8.81 -0.66 5.89
CA ILE A 9 9.02 0.76 6.17
C ILE A 9 10.52 1.10 6.23
N ASN A 10 11.30 0.32 6.98
CA ASN A 10 12.74 0.53 7.08
C ASN A 10 13.44 0.40 5.72
N GLY A 11 13.04 -0.58 4.90
CA GLY A 11 13.59 -0.77 3.55
C GLY A 11 13.27 0.40 2.62
N ILE A 12 12.04 0.92 2.66
CA ILE A 12 11.63 2.08 1.87
C ILE A 12 12.40 3.33 2.31
N ASN A 13 12.49 3.60 3.61
CA ASN A 13 13.24 4.77 4.12
C ASN A 13 14.73 4.68 3.75
N GLN A 14 15.32 3.48 3.77
CA GLN A 14 16.68 3.27 3.29
C GLN A 14 16.82 3.58 1.79
N ALA A 15 15.86 3.15 0.97
CA ALA A 15 15.86 3.43 -0.46
C ALA A 15 15.74 4.94 -0.73
N PHE A 16 14.83 5.65 -0.03
CA PHE A 16 14.70 7.09 -0.16
C PHE A 16 15.98 7.84 0.20
N ASN A 17 16.67 7.45 1.28
CA ASN A 17 17.96 8.02 1.66
C ASN A 17 19.05 7.86 0.59
N VAL A 18 19.00 6.80 -0.22
CA VAL A 18 19.99 6.58 -1.30
C VAL A 18 19.65 7.38 -2.55
N THR A 19 18.37 7.66 -2.77
CA THR A 19 17.86 8.35 -3.98
C THR A 19 17.67 9.86 -3.80
N ASP A 20 17.97 10.41 -2.61
CA ASP A 20 17.68 11.80 -2.22
C ASP A 20 16.22 12.22 -2.51
N GLY A 21 15.29 11.27 -2.42
CA GLY A 21 13.86 11.51 -2.67
C GLY A 21 13.51 11.87 -4.13
N GLY A 22 14.42 11.69 -5.09
CA GLY A 22 14.21 12.06 -6.50
C GLY A 22 13.26 11.14 -7.30
N VAL A 23 12.61 10.18 -6.63
CA VAL A 23 11.72 9.20 -7.25
C VAL A 23 10.39 9.12 -6.50
N THR A 24 9.29 8.96 -7.23
CA THR A 24 7.99 8.67 -6.65
C THR A 24 7.82 7.16 -6.49
N LEU A 25 7.57 6.69 -5.27
CA LEU A 25 7.21 5.30 -5.00
C LEU A 25 5.69 5.14 -5.11
N LEU A 26 5.22 4.17 -5.90
CA LEU A 26 3.81 3.78 -5.91
C LEU A 26 3.63 2.49 -5.13
N LEU A 27 2.82 2.53 -4.07
CA LEU A 27 2.41 1.34 -3.34
C LEU A 27 1.18 0.73 -4.01
N GLU A 28 1.27 -0.53 -4.42
CA GLU A 28 0.16 -1.27 -5.01
C GLU A 28 -0.57 -2.12 -3.96
N ASN A 29 -1.90 -2.11 -3.97
CA ASN A 29 -2.68 -3.01 -3.14
C ASN A 29 -2.54 -4.47 -3.62
N THR A 30 -2.65 -5.42 -2.69
CA THR A 30 -2.44 -6.85 -2.98
C THR A 30 -3.70 -7.68 -2.75
N ALA A 31 -3.77 -8.86 -3.37
CA ALA A 31 -4.91 -9.78 -3.24
C ALA A 31 -5.06 -10.48 -1.86
N GLY A 32 -4.25 -10.13 -0.84
CA GLY A 32 -4.40 -10.72 0.50
C GLY A 32 -3.90 -12.16 0.65
N THR A 33 -2.88 -12.56 -0.12
CA THR A 33 -2.29 -13.91 -0.02
C THR A 33 -1.43 -14.09 1.24
N ARG A 34 -0.98 -15.31 1.52
CA ARG A 34 -0.23 -15.62 2.77
C ARG A 34 0.98 -14.68 2.93
N ASN A 35 1.00 -13.94 4.04
CA ASN A 35 2.03 -12.96 4.41
C ASN A 35 2.09 -11.70 3.52
N SER A 36 1.12 -11.44 2.64
CA SER A 36 1.04 -10.15 1.95
C SER A 36 0.71 -9.04 2.95
N MET A 37 1.14 -7.82 2.62
CA MET A 37 0.83 -6.59 3.35
C MET A 37 0.29 -5.59 2.34
N GLY A 38 -0.68 -4.76 2.72
CA GLY A 38 -1.30 -3.83 1.77
C GLY A 38 -2.48 -4.45 1.03
N SER A 39 -3.14 -5.47 1.60
CA SER A 39 -4.40 -5.97 1.02
C SER A 39 -5.59 -5.11 1.39
N THR A 40 -5.48 -4.31 2.45
CA THR A 40 -6.47 -3.30 2.82
C THR A 40 -5.93 -1.90 2.55
N LEU A 41 -6.83 -0.93 2.41
CA LEU A 41 -6.46 0.49 2.26
C LEU A 41 -5.81 1.02 3.54
N GLU A 42 -6.23 0.52 4.71
CA GLU A 42 -5.66 0.87 6.02
C GLU A 42 -4.21 0.40 6.15
N ASP A 43 -3.86 -0.77 5.59
CA ASP A 43 -2.48 -1.23 5.55
C ASP A 43 -1.60 -0.26 4.73
N ILE A 44 -2.10 0.19 3.58
CA ILE A 44 -1.38 1.14 2.72
C ILE A 44 -1.22 2.48 3.43
N GLN A 45 -2.30 3.00 4.03
CA GLN A 45 -2.25 4.22 4.84
C GLN A 45 -1.21 4.09 5.96
N HIS A 46 -1.24 2.98 6.71
CA HIS A 46 -0.31 2.71 7.80
C HIS A 46 1.15 2.71 7.32
N ILE A 47 1.44 2.16 6.14
CA ILE A 47 2.77 2.22 5.56
C ILE A 47 3.14 3.68 5.28
N ILE A 48 2.32 4.41 4.53
CA ILE A 48 2.60 5.78 4.08
C ILE A 48 2.86 6.72 5.26
N GLU A 49 2.03 6.66 6.31
CA GLU A 49 2.14 7.52 7.49
C GLU A 49 3.44 7.32 8.29
N GLN A 50 4.14 6.20 8.09
CA GLN A 50 5.37 5.85 8.80
C GLN A 50 6.65 6.09 7.97
N LEU A 51 6.51 6.54 6.72
CA LEU A 51 7.65 6.84 5.86
C LEU A 51 8.25 8.21 6.18
N SER A 52 9.55 8.39 5.91
CA SER A 52 10.25 9.66 6.14
C SER A 52 9.94 10.73 5.08
N HIS A 53 9.47 10.30 3.90
CA HIS A 53 9.10 11.14 2.75
C HIS A 53 7.72 10.75 2.20
N PRO A 54 6.64 10.84 2.99
CA PRO A 54 5.30 10.44 2.56
C PRO A 54 4.81 11.24 1.34
N GLU A 55 5.30 12.47 1.13
CA GLU A 55 5.00 13.31 -0.03
C GLU A 55 5.50 12.74 -1.36
N SER A 56 6.49 11.85 -1.32
CA SER A 56 7.06 11.17 -2.48
C SER A 56 6.41 9.81 -2.74
N VAL A 57 5.27 9.52 -2.11
CA VAL A 57 4.58 8.24 -2.21
C VAL A 57 3.18 8.43 -2.76
N GLY A 58 2.83 7.62 -3.77
CA GLY A 58 1.49 7.50 -4.29
C GLY A 58 0.96 6.06 -4.17
N VAL A 59 -0.24 5.84 -4.68
CA VAL A 59 -0.90 4.54 -4.68
C VAL A 59 -1.16 4.09 -6.12
N CYS A 60 -0.79 2.86 -6.43
CA CYS A 60 -1.29 2.14 -7.60
C CYS A 60 -2.49 1.31 -7.14
N PHE A 61 -3.67 1.53 -7.72
CA PHE A 61 -4.85 0.75 -7.37
C PHE A 61 -5.07 -0.36 -8.40
N ASP A 62 -4.67 -1.58 -8.06
CA ASP A 62 -4.97 -2.77 -8.85
C ASP A 62 -6.37 -3.28 -8.50
N THR A 63 -7.28 -3.18 -9.47
CA THR A 63 -8.68 -3.57 -9.32
C THR A 63 -8.89 -5.07 -9.24
N CYS A 64 -8.00 -5.88 -9.84
CA CYS A 64 -8.05 -7.34 -9.73
C CYS A 64 -7.68 -7.78 -8.32
N HIS A 65 -6.61 -7.23 -7.77
CA HIS A 65 -6.20 -7.45 -6.39
C HIS A 65 -7.24 -6.96 -5.39
N ALA A 66 -7.80 -5.77 -5.61
CA ALA A 66 -8.85 -5.22 -4.76
C ALA A 66 -10.06 -6.16 -4.72
N PHE A 67 -10.52 -6.61 -5.89
CA PHE A 67 -11.63 -7.55 -6.00
C PHE A 67 -11.33 -8.88 -5.29
N ALA A 68 -10.13 -9.44 -5.48
CA ALA A 68 -9.69 -10.65 -4.81
C ALA A 68 -9.58 -10.49 -3.28
N ALA A 69 -9.24 -9.29 -2.80
CA ALA A 69 -9.16 -8.95 -1.38
C ALA A 69 -10.52 -8.66 -0.73
N GLY A 70 -11.61 -8.59 -1.51
CA GLY A 70 -12.98 -8.40 -1.03
C GLY A 70 -13.60 -7.02 -1.29
N TYR A 71 -12.88 -6.12 -1.96
CA TYR A 71 -13.44 -4.85 -2.43
C TYR A 71 -14.35 -5.10 -3.63
N ASP A 72 -15.66 -5.05 -3.44
CA ASP A 72 -16.61 -5.32 -4.51
C ASP A 72 -16.77 -4.11 -5.44
N LEU A 73 -16.13 -4.18 -6.61
CA LEU A 73 -16.13 -3.11 -7.61
C LEU A 73 -17.17 -3.32 -8.73
N ARG A 74 -18.12 -4.24 -8.57
CA ARG A 74 -19.03 -4.65 -9.67
C ARG A 74 -20.12 -3.63 -9.98
N ASN A 75 -20.48 -2.76 -9.04
CA ASN A 75 -21.50 -1.72 -9.20
C ASN A 75 -21.28 -0.58 -8.20
N TRP A 76 -21.97 0.55 -8.39
CA TRP A 76 -21.80 1.75 -7.57
C TRP A 76 -22.20 1.55 -6.10
N ASP A 77 -23.30 0.85 -5.82
CA ASP A 77 -23.77 0.61 -4.45
C ASP A 77 -22.72 -0.19 -3.64
N SER A 78 -22.08 -1.17 -4.27
CA SER A 78 -20.99 -1.96 -3.67
C SER A 78 -19.74 -1.10 -3.38
N VAL A 79 -19.43 -0.14 -4.25
CA VAL A 79 -18.29 0.78 -4.04
C VAL A 79 -18.59 1.78 -2.92
N GLU A 80 -19.80 2.34 -2.87
CA GLU A 80 -20.19 3.29 -1.79
C GLU A 80 -20.28 2.63 -0.42
N GLY A 81 -20.54 1.31 -0.37
CA GLY A 81 -20.61 0.53 0.86
C GLY A 81 -19.28 0.01 1.40
N THR A 82 -18.17 0.26 0.70
CA THR A 82 -16.80 -0.08 1.13
C THR A 82 -16.28 0.96 2.12
#